data_AF-A0A2G0E633-F1
#
_entry.id   AF-A0A2G0E633-F1
#
_cell.length_a   1.000
_cell.length_b   1.000
_cell.length_c   1.000
_cell.angle_alpha   90.00
_cell.angle_beta   90.00
_cell.angle_gamma   90.00
#
_symmetry.space_group_name_H-M   'P 1'
#
loop_
_entity.id
_entity.type
_entity.pdbx_description
1 polymer ?
#
loop_
_entity_poly.entity_id
_entity_poly.type
_entity_poly.pdbx_seq_one_letter_code
_entity_poly.pdbx_strand_id
1 'polypeptide(L)'
;MAQIGIYEKALPKDISWKERFSLVKEMDFDFIEMSIDETDERLARLDWSEEKMAELREEMFSSGVRIHSICLSAHRRFPFGSADPEKKKAAKQLMKKAIHLAHNLSV
;
A
#
# COMPACT_ATOMS: atom_id res chain seq x y z
N MET A 1 8.10 20.71 11.55
CA MET A 1 8.30 19.50 12.38
C MET A 1 8.51 18.32 11.45
N ALA A 2 9.28 17.32 11.88
CA ALA A 2 9.45 16.09 11.11
C ALA A 2 8.15 15.26 11.20
N GLN A 3 7.75 14.62 10.11
CA GLN A 3 6.64 13.67 10.13
C GLN A 3 7.15 12.29 10.53
N ILE A 4 6.45 11.62 11.44
CA ILE A 4 6.74 10.27 11.93
C ILE A 4 5.65 9.32 11.42
N GLY A 5 6.06 8.31 10.66
CA GLY A 5 5.16 7.31 10.11
C GLY A 5 5.26 5.97 10.82
N ILE A 6 4.23 5.15 10.64
CA ILE A 6 4.19 3.75 11.07
C ILE A 6 4.04 2.82 9.87
N TYR A 7 4.73 1.69 9.92
CA TYR A 7 4.60 0.66 8.89
C TYR A 7 3.33 -0.15 9.09
N GLU A 8 2.57 -0.44 8.02
CA GLU A 8 1.30 -1.18 8.09
C GLU A 8 1.39 -2.47 8.91
N LYS A 9 2.50 -3.21 8.81
CA LYS A 9 2.65 -4.51 9.49
C LYS A 9 2.92 -4.41 10.99
N ALA A 10 3.06 -3.20 11.54
CA ALA A 10 3.07 -2.97 12.98
C ALA A 10 1.66 -2.84 13.57
N LEU A 11 0.63 -2.76 12.73
CA LEU A 11 -0.77 -2.61 13.11
C LEU A 11 -1.51 -3.96 13.01
N PRO A 12 -2.67 -4.11 13.69
CA PRO A 12 -3.49 -5.31 13.57
C PRO A 12 -3.83 -5.65 12.11
N LYS A 13 -3.80 -6.94 11.79
CA LYS A 13 -4.07 -7.44 10.43
C LYS A 13 -5.56 -7.36 10.09
N ASP A 14 -6.40 -7.76 11.04
CA ASP A 14 -7.84 -8.01 10.81
C ASP A 14 -8.70 -6.79 11.13
N ILE A 15 -8.27 -5.62 10.63
CA ILE A 15 -9.03 -4.36 10.72
C ILE A 15 -9.15 -3.71 9.35
N SER A 16 -10.27 -3.01 9.14
CA SER A 16 -10.51 -2.18 7.96
C SER A 16 -9.50 -1.03 7.85
N TRP A 17 -9.43 -0.39 6.68
CA TRP A 17 -8.59 0.79 6.51
C TRP A 17 -9.05 1.98 7.34
N LYS A 18 -10.36 2.22 7.42
CA LYS A 18 -10.96 3.20 8.33
C LYS A 18 -10.51 3.02 9.78
N GLU A 19 -10.64 1.81 10.33
CA GLU A 19 -10.17 1.50 11.69
C GLU A 19 -8.66 1.69 11.83
N ARG A 20 -7.90 1.30 10.79
CA ARG A 20 -6.45 1.49 10.76
C ARG A 20 -6.06 2.95 10.82
N PHE A 21 -6.71 3.83 10.07
CA PHE A 21 -6.44 5.26 10.12
C PHE A 21 -6.79 5.87 11.48
N SER A 22 -7.93 5.49 12.07
CA SER A 22 -8.32 5.92 13.42
C SER A 22 -7.27 5.52 14.46
N LEU A 23 -6.82 4.27 14.43
CA LEU A 23 -5.80 3.77 15.35
C LEU A 23 -4.47 4.53 15.22
N VAL A 24 -4.02 4.79 13.99
CA VAL A 24 -2.77 5.52 13.75
C VAL A 24 -2.86 6.97 14.24
N LYS A 25 -4.03 7.59 14.10
CA LYS A 25 -4.30 8.91 14.66
C LYS A 25 -4.25 8.91 16.19
N GLU A 26 -4.87 7.91 16.82
CA GLU A 26 -4.84 7.75 18.29
C GLU A 26 -3.42 7.51 18.83
N MET A 27 -2.57 6.87 18.03
CA MET A 27 -1.16 6.61 18.35
C MET A 27 -0.23 7.80 18.03
N ASP A 28 -0.76 8.94 17.58
CA ASP A 28 -0.03 10.18 17.27
C ASP A 28 1.03 10.03 16.16
N PHE A 29 0.75 9.21 15.15
CA PHE A 29 1.56 9.09 13.93
C PHE A 29 0.96 9.93 12.79
N ASP A 30 1.82 10.50 11.96
CA ASP A 30 1.43 11.37 10.85
C ASP A 30 0.92 10.59 9.62
N PHE A 31 1.48 9.39 9.39
CA PHE A 31 1.19 8.63 8.17
C PHE A 31 1.45 7.13 8.31
N ILE A 32 0.96 6.39 7.31
CA ILE A 32 1.16 4.95 7.14
C ILE A 32 2.04 4.70 5.90
N GLU A 33 3.00 3.79 6.03
CA GLU A 33 3.62 3.13 4.87
C GLU A 33 2.87 1.83 4.56
N MET A 34 2.17 1.79 3.42
CA MET A 34 1.41 0.62 2.97
C MET A 34 2.36 -0.49 2.51
N SER A 35 2.05 -1.74 2.82
CA SER A 35 2.77 -2.91 2.31
C SER A 35 2.10 -3.46 1.06
N ILE A 36 2.88 -3.69 0.00
CA ILE A 36 2.55 -4.60 -1.10
C ILE A 36 3.66 -5.66 -1.14
N ASP A 37 3.45 -6.75 -0.39
CA ASP A 37 4.46 -7.77 -0.16
C ASP A 37 4.27 -9.00 -1.07
N GLU A 38 4.92 -10.10 -0.71
CA GLU A 38 4.93 -11.34 -1.48
C GLU A 38 3.64 -12.18 -1.33
N THR A 39 2.76 -11.81 -0.40
CA THR A 39 1.51 -12.53 -0.11
C THR A 39 0.43 -12.18 -1.13
N ASP A 40 -0.34 -13.17 -1.55
CA ASP A 40 -1.41 -12.97 -2.54
C ASP A 40 -2.47 -11.98 -2.04
N GLU A 41 -2.71 -11.94 -0.73
CA GLU A 41 -3.62 -11.00 -0.07
C GLU A 41 -3.23 -9.53 -0.30
N ARG A 42 -1.95 -9.16 -0.09
CA ARG A 42 -1.50 -7.78 -0.31
C ARG A 42 -1.24 -7.48 -1.78
N LEU A 43 -0.87 -8.47 -2.58
CA LEU A 43 -0.76 -8.34 -4.03
C LEU A 43 -2.11 -8.02 -4.68
N ALA A 44 -3.20 -8.60 -4.19
CA ALA A 44 -4.55 -8.36 -4.71
C ALA A 44 -4.99 -6.88 -4.64
N ARG A 45 -4.35 -6.06 -3.81
CA ARG A 45 -4.58 -4.61 -3.75
C ARG A 45 -4.20 -3.89 -5.04
N LEU A 46 -3.27 -4.45 -5.81
CA LEU A 46 -2.88 -3.94 -7.13
C LEU A 46 -3.98 -4.12 -8.19
N ASP A 47 -5.02 -4.88 -7.86
CA ASP A 47 -6.18 -5.17 -8.70
C ASP A 47 -7.48 -4.59 -8.10
N TRP A 48 -7.38 -3.68 -7.12
CA TRP A 48 -8.53 -2.94 -6.64
C TRP A 48 -9.17 -2.10 -7.74
N SER A 49 -10.50 -1.99 -7.67
CA SER A 49 -11.25 -1.12 -8.57
C SER A 49 -11.01 0.36 -8.24
N GLU A 50 -11.29 1.24 -9.20
CA GLU A 50 -11.20 2.69 -9.00
C GLU A 50 -12.11 3.17 -7.87
N GLU A 51 -13.30 2.57 -7.72
CA GLU A 51 -14.24 2.87 -6.64
C GLU A 51 -13.63 2.52 -5.28
N LYS A 52 -12.96 1.36 -5.17
CA LYS A 52 -12.32 0.95 -3.92
C LYS A 52 -11.15 1.86 -3.55
N MET A 53 -10.35 2.26 -4.53
CA MET A 53 -9.27 3.22 -4.32
C MET A 53 -9.80 4.61 -3.96
N ALA A 54 -10.95 5.02 -4.52
CA ALA A 54 -11.61 6.27 -4.18
C ALA A 54 -12.16 6.28 -2.75
N GLU A 55 -12.84 5.21 -2.34
CA GLU A 55 -13.31 5.02 -0.96
C GLU A 55 -12.14 5.11 0.02
N LEU A 56 -11.04 4.38 -0.25
CA LEU A 56 -9.86 4.42 0.62
C LEU A 56 -9.26 5.82 0.73
N ARG A 57 -9.21 6.57 -0.38
CA ARG A 57 -8.72 7.95 -0.41
C ARG A 57 -9.62 8.90 0.39
N GLU A 58 -10.93 8.70 0.38
CA GLU A 58 -11.87 9.47 1.20
C GLU A 58 -11.71 9.15 2.71
N GLU A 59 -11.58 7.86 3.06
CA GLU A 59 -11.28 7.42 4.43
C GLU A 59 -9.97 8.05 4.93
N MET A 60 -8.95 8.06 4.08
CA MET A 60 -7.65 8.68 4.35
C MET A 60 -7.81 10.18 4.69
N PHE A 61 -8.47 10.95 3.83
CA PHE A 61 -8.66 12.40 4.06
C PHE A 61 -9.54 12.71 5.27
N SER A 62 -10.62 11.95 5.49
CA SER A 62 -11.51 12.16 6.63
C SER A 62 -10.85 11.86 7.98
N SER A 63 -9.90 10.92 8.00
CA SER A 63 -9.16 10.60 9.23
C SER A 63 -8.12 11.67 9.60
N GLY A 64 -7.54 12.36 8.61
CA GLY A 64 -6.38 13.23 8.78
C GLY A 64 -5.04 12.50 8.82
N VAL A 65 -5.04 11.17 8.65
CA VAL A 65 -3.84 10.34 8.48
C VAL A 65 -3.74 9.94 7.02
N ARG A 66 -2.56 10.09 6.41
CA ARG A 66 -2.34 9.68 5.03
C ARG A 66 -1.57 8.38 4.88
N ILE A 67 -1.76 7.70 3.77
CA ILE A 67 -0.76 6.76 3.24
C ILE A 67 0.26 7.63 2.51
N HIS A 68 1.52 7.61 2.95
CA HIS A 68 2.55 8.47 2.35
C HIS A 68 3.53 7.73 1.45
N SER A 69 3.67 6.41 1.64
CA SER A 69 4.57 5.59 0.84
C SER A 69 4.01 4.17 0.70
N ILE A 70 4.48 3.46 -0.32
CA ILE A 70 4.19 2.05 -0.56
C ILE A 70 5.51 1.28 -0.56
N CYS A 71 5.66 0.34 0.36
CA CYS A 71 6.73 -0.66 0.36
C CYS A 71 6.36 -1.81 -0.59
N LEU A 72 6.86 -1.76 -1.83
CA LEU A 72 6.65 -2.77 -2.86
C LEU A 72 7.65 -3.95 -2.74
N SER A 73 7.63 -4.64 -1.60
CA SER A 73 8.49 -5.81 -1.36
C SER A 73 8.11 -7.06 -2.17
N ALA A 74 6.99 -7.02 -2.90
CA ALA A 74 6.58 -8.03 -3.89
C ALA A 74 7.68 -8.41 -4.90
N HIS A 75 8.59 -7.48 -5.22
CA HIS A 75 9.72 -7.76 -6.13
C HIS A 75 10.75 -8.73 -5.54
N ARG A 76 10.66 -9.12 -4.27
CA ARG A 76 11.41 -10.28 -3.74
C ARG A 76 10.93 -11.60 -4.37
N ARG A 77 9.61 -11.78 -4.51
CA ARG A 77 9.00 -12.94 -5.18
C ARG A 77 9.05 -12.81 -6.72
N PHE A 78 8.92 -11.59 -7.23
CA PHE A 78 8.92 -11.28 -8.68
C PHE A 78 10.04 -10.29 -9.05
N PRO A 79 11.31 -10.70 -9.05
CA PRO A 79 12.42 -9.78 -9.24
C PRO A 79 12.67 -9.40 -10.70
N PHE A 80 13.01 -8.13 -10.94
CA PHE A 80 13.44 -7.64 -12.26
C PHE A 80 14.72 -8.34 -12.78
N GLY A 81 15.58 -8.79 -11.87
CA GLY A 81 16.84 -9.48 -12.19
C GLY A 81 16.71 -10.98 -12.45
N SER A 82 15.50 -11.54 -12.46
CA SER A 82 15.33 -13.00 -12.65
C SER A 82 15.89 -13.48 -14.00
N ALA A 83 16.44 -14.70 -14.08
CA ALA A 83 16.73 -15.31 -15.39
C ALA A 83 15.45 -15.75 -16.13
N ASP A 84 14.37 -15.97 -15.38
CA ASP A 84 13.06 -16.38 -15.89
C ASP A 84 12.33 -15.18 -16.54
N PRO A 85 12.02 -15.25 -17.84
CA PRO A 85 11.36 -14.15 -18.55
C PRO A 85 9.95 -13.88 -18.03
N GLU A 86 9.22 -14.89 -17.55
CA GLU A 86 7.87 -14.68 -17.01
C GLU A 86 7.92 -13.94 -15.67
N LYS A 87 8.93 -14.19 -14.83
CA LYS A 87 9.15 -13.40 -13.61
C LYS A 87 9.50 -11.94 -13.91
N LYS A 88 10.31 -11.66 -14.94
CA LYS A 88 10.57 -10.28 -15.38
C LYS A 88 9.30 -9.59 -15.87
N LYS A 89 8.46 -10.31 -16.62
CA LYS A 89 7.18 -9.81 -17.12
C LYS A 89 6.24 -9.48 -15.96
N ALA A 90 6.12 -10.37 -14.98
CA ALA A 90 5.36 -10.14 -13.76
C ALA A 90 5.89 -8.93 -12.98
N ALA A 91 7.21 -8.80 -12.79
CA ALA A 91 7.82 -7.65 -12.12
C ALA A 91 7.42 -6.30 -12.76
N LYS A 92 7.45 -6.23 -14.10
CA LYS A 92 7.01 -5.05 -14.87
C LYS A 92 5.52 -4.78 -14.70
N GLN A 93 4.67 -5.81 -14.73
CA GLN A 93 3.23 -5.66 -14.53
C GLN A 93 2.90 -5.15 -13.13
N LEU A 94 3.52 -5.74 -12.10
CA LEU A 94 3.35 -5.30 -10.70
C LEU A 94 3.77 -3.84 -10.51
N MET A 95 4.90 -3.43 -11.10
CA MET A 95 5.36 -2.04 -11.01
C MET A 95 4.36 -1.07 -11.67
N LYS A 96 3.83 -1.40 -12.86
CA LYS A 96 2.81 -0.57 -13.52
C LYS A 96 1.55 -0.43 -12.67
N LYS A 97 1.06 -1.53 -12.11
CA LYS A 97 -0.12 -1.51 -11.22
C LYS A 97 0.16 -0.73 -9.94
N ALA A 98 1.36 -0.84 -9.36
CA ALA A 98 1.74 -0.11 -8.16
C ALA A 98 1.81 1.41 -8.42
N ILE A 99 2.31 1.83 -9.58
CA ILE A 99 2.28 3.24 -10.00
C ILE A 99 0.84 3.73 -10.17
N HIS A 100 -0.03 2.93 -10.78
CA HIS A 100 -1.45 3.27 -10.91
C HIS A 100 -2.15 3.39 -9.56
N LEU A 101 -1.90 2.44 -8.64
CA LEU A 101 -2.40 2.50 -7.26
C LEU A 101 -1.90 3.76 -6.55
N ALA A 102 -0.60 4.06 -6.62
CA ALA A 102 0.00 5.24 -6.01
C ALA A 102 -0.63 6.54 -6.53
N HIS A 103 -0.79 6.64 -7.86
CA HIS A 103 -1.45 7.78 -8.49
C HIS A 103 -2.88 7.97 -7.98
N ASN A 104 -3.67 6.91 -7.92
CA ASN A 104 -5.04 6.97 -7.42
C ASN A 104 -5.10 7.30 -5.93
N LEU A 105 -4.16 6.84 -5.12
CA LEU A 105 -4.14 7.13 -3.69
C LEU A 105 -3.44 8.45 -3.33
N SER A 106 -2.94 9.19 -4.33
CA SER A 106 -2.13 10.41 -4.13
C SER A 106 -0.88 10.18 -3.27
N VAL A 107 -0.20 9.05 -3.50
CA VAL A 107 1.07 8.67 -2.88
C VAL A 107 2.24 9.10 -3.74
#